data_AF-A0A1M7HXT1-F1
#
_entry.id   AF-A0A1M7HXT1-F1
#
_cell.length_a   1.000
_cell.length_b   1.000
_cell.length_c   1.000
_cell.angle_alpha   90.00
_cell.angle_beta   90.00
_cell.angle_gamma   90.00
#
_symmetry.space_group_name_H-M   'P 1'
#
loop_
_entity.id
_entity.type
_entity.pdbx_description
1 polymer ?
#
loop_
_entity_poly.entity_id
_entity_poly.type
_entity_poly.pdbx_seq_one_letter_code
_entity_poly.pdbx_strand_id
1 'polypeptide(L)' 'MFGLGFQEILVIALIVLLFFGGKKIPELMRGLGKGVKSFKEGMNEVTDLKEEVEKDEKKDA' A
#
# COMPACT_ATOMS: atom_id res chain seq x y z
N MET A 1 -25.99 7.97 -18.49
CA MET A 1 -26.16 9.31 -17.88
C MET A 1 -26.10 9.21 -16.35
N PHE A 2 -25.08 8.55 -15.81
CA PHE A 2 -24.91 8.31 -14.37
C PHE A 2 -23.42 8.06 -14.10
N GLY A 3 -22.62 9.10 -14.30
CA GLY A 3 -21.27 9.14 -13.75
C GLY A 3 -21.36 9.91 -12.45
N LEU A 4 -20.78 9.39 -11.37
CA LEU A 4 -20.59 10.20 -10.16
C LEU A 4 -19.75 11.40 -10.56
N GLY A 5 -20.38 12.58 -10.57
CA GLY A 5 -19.69 13.82 -10.84
C GLY A 5 -18.77 14.19 -9.68
N PHE A 6 -17.88 15.14 -9.95
CA PHE A 6 -16.97 15.66 -8.93
C PHE A 6 -17.73 16.17 -7.70
N GLN A 7 -18.91 16.76 -7.91
CA GLN A 7 -19.74 17.29 -6.84
C GLN A 7 -20.31 16.19 -5.93
N GLU A 8 -20.82 15.09 -6.49
CA GLU A 8 -21.30 13.95 -5.70
C GLU A 8 -20.18 13.29 -4.91
N ILE A 9 -19.00 13.12 -5.52
CA ILE A 9 -17.82 12.57 -4.83
C ILE A 9 -17.42 13.46 -3.65
N LEU A 10 -17.45 14.78 -3.82
CA LEU A 10 -17.09 15.72 -2.77
C LEU A 10 -18.07 15.67 -1.58
N VAL A 11 -19.37 15.53 -1.85
CA VAL A 11 -20.40 15.36 -0.81
C VAL A 11 -20.21 14.04 -0.06
N ILE A 12 -19.96 12.93 -0.77
CA ILE A 12 -19.68 11.63 -0.15
C ILE A 12 -18.43 11.70 0.72
N ALA A 13 -17.36 12.33 0.22
CA ALA A 13 -16.12 12.52 0.97
C ALA A 13 -16.35 13.34 2.24
N LEU A 14 -17.17 14.40 2.17
CA LEU A 14 -17.55 15.21 3.34
C LEU A 14 -18.32 14.40 4.38
N ILE A 15 -19.28 13.58 3.95
CA ILE A 15 -20.02 12.69 4.85
C ILE A 15 -19.06 11.72 5.53
N VAL A 16 -18.22 11.02 4.77
CA VAL A 16 -17.21 10.11 5.32
C VAL A 16 -16.28 10.83 6.30
N LEU A 17 -15.87 12.05 5.98
CA LEU A 17 -15.02 12.88 6.84
C LEU A 17 -15.72 13.25 8.16
N LEU A 18 -17.02 13.50 8.16
CA LEU A 18 -17.80 13.79 9.37
C LEU A 18 -17.95 12.55 10.25
N PHE A 19 -18.21 11.38 9.66
CA PHE A 19 -18.38 10.12 10.40
C PHE A 19 -17.06 9.59 10.97
N PHE A 20 -15.99 9.59 10.18
CA PHE A 20 -14.70 9.06 10.59
C PHE A 20 -13.82 10.13 11.27
N GLY A 21 -14.07 11.41 11.03
CA GLY A 21 -13.25 12.53 11.47
C GLY A 21 -12.00 12.70 10.61
N GLY A 22 -11.58 13.96 10.40
CA GLY A 22 -10.40 14.28 9.57
C GLY A 22 -9.06 13.76 10.08
N LYS A 23 -8.98 13.29 11.32
CA LYS A 23 -7.77 12.70 11.90
C LYS A 23 -7.60 11.21 11.61
N LYS A 24 -8.69 10.47 11.44
CA LYS A 24 -8.62 9.01 11.22
C LYS A 24 -8.16 8.64 9.82
N ILE A 25 -8.53 9.41 8.80
CA ILE A 25 -8.13 9.14 7.41
C ILE A 25 -6.59 9.19 7.26
N PRO A 26 -5.88 10.25 7.70
CA PRO A 26 -4.41 10.28 7.67
C PRO A 26 -3.74 9.21 8.52
N GLU A 27 -4.33 8.86 9.66
CA GLU A 27 -3.81 7.84 10.57
C GLU A 27 -3.87 6.44 9.92
N LEU A 28 -5.00 6.10 9.30
CA LEU A 28 -5.18 4.87 8.52
C LEU A 28 -4.25 4.82 7.30
N MET A 29 -4.14 5.92 6.55
CA MET A 29 -3.21 6.01 5.41
C MET A 29 -1.75 5.82 5.85
N ARG A 30 -1.35 6.41 6.98
CA ARG A 30 0.00 6.20 7.54
C ARG A 30 0.22 4.75 7.96
N GLY A 31 -0.77 4.11 8.58
CA GLY A 31 -0.70 2.70 8.95
C GLY A 31 -0.56 1.78 7.74
N LEU A 32 -1.44 1.95 6.74
CA LEU A 32 -1.41 1.22 5.48
C LEU A 32 -0.11 1.47 4.71
N GLY A 33 0.34 2.72 4.62
CA GLY A 33 1.58 3.09 3.93
C GLY A 33 2.82 2.44 4.55
N LYS A 34 2.89 2.38 5.88
CA LYS A 34 3.96 1.64 6.58
C LYS A 34 3.86 0.14 6.31
N GLY A 35 2.68 -0.45 6.38
CA GLY A 35 2.47 -1.87 6.09
C GLY A 35 2.89 -2.25 4.67
N VAL A 36 2.48 -1.47 3.66
CA VAL A 36 2.86 -1.68 2.25
C VAL A 36 4.37 -1.51 2.06
N LYS A 37 5.01 -0.53 2.73
CA LYS A 37 6.46 -0.33 2.67
C LYS A 37 7.22 -1.54 3.22
N SER A 38 6.87 -1.99 4.43
CA SER A 38 7.50 -3.16 5.06
C SER A 38 7.26 -4.44 4.27
N PHE A 39 6.06 -4.61 3.70
CA PHE A 39 5.76 -5.74 2.82
C PHE A 39 6.64 -5.75 1.57
N LYS A 40 6.81 -4.59 0.93
CA LYS A 40 7.67 -4.46 -0.26
C LYS A 40 9.14 -4.70 0.06
N GLU A 41 9.63 -4.19 1.20
CA GLU A 41 11.00 -4.42 1.66
C GLU A 41 11.27 -5.91 1.90
N GLY A 42 10.38 -6.60 2.62
CA GLY A 42 10.53 -8.04 2.87
C GLY A 42 10.44 -8.88 1.59
N MET A 43 9.61 -8.51 0.61
CA MET A 43 9.56 -9.20 -0.69
C MET A 43 10.87 -9.05 -1.48
N ASN A 44 11.50 -7.87 -1.44
CA ASN A 44 12.77 -7.66 -2.11
C ASN A 44 13.89 -8.48 -1.46
N GLU A 45 13.97 -8.48 -0.13
CA GLU A 45 14.97 -9.27 0.60
C GLU A 45 14.84 -10.77 0.29
N VAL A 46 13.61 -11.31 0.22
CA VAL A 46 13.38 -12.71 -0.20
C VAL A 46 13.82 -12.96 -1.65
N THR A 47 13.64 -11.97 -2.53
CA THR A 47 14.08 -12.08 -3.94
C THR A 47 15.60 -12.09 -4.03
N ASP A 48 16.27 -11.18 -3.33
CA ASP A 48 17.73 -11.06 -3.31
C ASP A 48 18.39 -12.34 -2.74
N LEU A 49 17.85 -12.88 -1.64
CA LEU A 49 18.30 -14.15 -1.07
C LEU A 49 18.13 -15.32 -2.05
N LYS A 50 17.03 -15.32 -2.82
CA LYS A 50 16.76 -16.36 -3.82
C LYS A 50 17.74 -16.29 -5.00
N GLU A 51 18.15 -15.08 -5.40
CA GLU A 51 19.17 -14.88 -6.43
C GLU A 51 20.58 -15.23 -5.96
N GLU A 52 20.91 -15.02 -4.68
CA GLU A 52 22.19 -15.43 -4.08
C GLU A 52 22.32 -16.96 -4.01
N VAL A 53 21.28 -17.65 -3.52
CA VAL A 53 21.26 -19.13 -3.46
C VAL A 53 21.40 -19.75 -4.86
N GLU A 54 20.74 -19.17 -5.87
CA GLU A 54 20.82 -19.69 -7.25
C GLU A 54 22.19 -19.40 -7.93
N LYS A 55 22.94 -18.41 -7.44
CA LYS A 55 24.29 -18.08 -7.94
C LYS A 55 25.37 -18.95 -7.30
N ASP A 56 25.22 -19.36 -6.05
CA ASP A 56 26.15 -20.29 -5.41
C ASP A 56 25.97 -21.71 -5.95
N GLU A 57 24.73 -22.16 -6.20
CA GLU A 57 24.47 -23.50 -6.78
C GLU A 57 25.04 -23.68 -8.20
N LYS A 58 25.20 -22.60 -8.97
CA LYS A 58 25.78 -22.63 -10.33
C LYS A 58 27.30 -22.46 -10.37
N LYS A 59 27.96 -22.16 -9.25
CA LYS A 59 29.42 -22.06 -9.17
C LYS A 59 30.09 -23.37 -8.76
N ASP A 60 29.34 -24.28 -8.16
CA ASP A 60 29.82 -25.60 -7.71
C ASP A 60 29.54 -26.75 -8.71
N ALA A 61 28.91 -26.45 -9.85
CA ALA A 61 28.64 -27.38 -10.96
C ALA A 61 29.50 -27.05 -12.20
#